data_AF-A0A5J6N139-F1
#
_entry.id   AF-A0A5J6N139-F1
#
_cell.length_a   1.000
_cell.length_b   1.000
_cell.length_c   1.000
_cell.angle_alpha   90.00
_cell.angle_beta   90.00
_cell.angle_gamma   90.00
#
_symmetry.space_group_name_H-M   'P 1'
#
loop_
_entity.id
_entity.type
_entity.pdbx_description
1 polymer ?
#
loop_
_entity_poly.entity_id
_entity_poly.type
_entity_poly.pdbx_seq_one_letter_code
_entity_poly.pdbx_strand_id
1 'polypeptide(L)'
;MQATERELLLLRAALHDDPSVAVASCRTWQAQTSLEQAPYAETRLVPAIFARLSAITPPIEIPTKFRGKARATFTQNMILARELLPYIETLAASFPVIAIKGLAICARYGAWSRRGMGDFDIHVRFQDLEAICRRLRADGWAPGRGMTWDSLVHRIACKRASWGLTRGPAELDLHWRIADDAGQRRLEQALWAEARTFEVQGCKILVPSPEIALIYALDHGFRQGTRADAMQTILDAVLLLGDCDMERLARAIADAGLVPEFRRLRSLLIESGVARAQALDEGAAGSAAASPPRRGPARPGFLQRIRDRRASRVPPSRMERKLLKFPRLYRAWEAVGRPRPLEMLLLRAVGPFTMPLRPQGVPKALYDLRRCEVVDEIGGVGWGWPEPEPTCIWSDRADARLIVPVLRRTDYRIALSFSVYRGSSPAPDIAVLANGHLVGSIDFRRTPEVSTYVFPVTKRMLFSDWLEISLRPNEYVPERLARENYALRRGVPIQRLQLVRMDDPLATPIDLFVASPLQEKVEKGIEPYKSRFERIRATIAASPSRNSNLLPPDFDPVLYVLNNPGLFDAEVDPYFHYLTHGRSEGRLWR
;
A
#
# COMPACT_ATOMS: atom_id res chain seq x y z
N MET A 1 18.04 6.31 3.46
CA MET A 1 18.75 5.18 2.82
C MET A 1 19.92 5.73 2.01
N GLN A 2 21.13 5.27 2.30
CA GLN A 2 22.32 5.58 1.50
C GLN A 2 22.41 4.59 0.32
N ALA A 3 22.93 5.05 -0.82
CA ALA A 3 23.26 4.16 -1.92
C ALA A 3 24.42 3.26 -1.50
N THR A 4 24.37 2.00 -1.91
CA THR A 4 25.52 1.10 -1.77
C THR A 4 26.61 1.53 -2.74
N GLU A 5 27.84 1.09 -2.49
CA GLU A 5 28.96 1.34 -3.41
C GLU A 5 28.67 0.83 -4.83
N ARG A 6 28.08 -0.36 -4.96
CA ARG A 6 27.67 -0.94 -6.26
C ARG A 6 26.64 -0.09 -6.99
N GLU A 7 25.66 0.44 -6.28
CA GLU A 7 24.66 1.32 -6.89
C GLU A 7 25.27 2.65 -7.31
N LEU A 8 26.20 3.21 -6.54
CA LEU A 8 26.94 4.41 -6.94
C LEU A 8 27.77 4.15 -8.21
N LEU A 9 28.41 2.99 -8.35
CA LEU A 9 29.11 2.61 -9.58
C LEU A 9 28.15 2.60 -10.80
N LEU A 10 26.96 2.03 -10.63
CA LEU A 10 25.94 1.99 -11.70
C LEU A 10 25.39 3.38 -12.03
N LEU A 11 25.12 4.21 -11.01
CA LEU A 11 24.66 5.58 -11.21
C LEU A 11 25.74 6.42 -11.91
N ARG A 12 27.01 6.29 -11.53
CA ARG A 12 28.13 6.94 -12.23
C ARG A 12 28.26 6.45 -13.67
N ALA A 13 28.12 5.15 -13.90
CA ALA A 13 28.12 4.58 -15.25
C ALA A 13 26.99 5.15 -16.13
N ALA A 14 25.84 5.45 -15.54
CA ALA A 14 24.69 6.00 -16.25
C ALA A 14 24.73 7.53 -16.41
N LEU A 15 25.27 8.27 -15.42
CA LEU A 15 25.02 9.70 -15.25
C LEU A 15 26.27 10.58 -15.18
N HIS A 16 27.46 10.04 -14.91
CA HIS A 16 28.64 10.86 -14.67
C HIS A 16 28.99 11.69 -15.91
N ASP A 17 29.29 12.97 -15.71
CA ASP A 17 29.54 13.91 -16.80
C ASP A 17 30.82 13.52 -17.58
N ASP A 18 31.89 13.14 -16.88
CA ASP A 18 33.10 12.57 -17.47
C ASP A 18 32.85 11.14 -18.02
N PRO A 19 32.95 10.93 -19.36
CA PRO A 19 32.78 9.62 -19.97
C PRO A 19 33.77 8.56 -19.48
N SER A 20 35.00 8.94 -19.15
CA SER A 20 36.03 8.00 -18.69
C SER A 20 35.67 7.36 -17.36
N VAL A 21 35.12 8.17 -16.44
CA VAL A 21 34.63 7.71 -15.13
C VAL A 21 33.40 6.82 -15.29
N ALA A 22 32.50 7.14 -16.23
CA ALA A 22 31.34 6.30 -16.52
C ALA A 22 31.76 4.90 -17.00
N VAL A 23 32.73 4.82 -17.91
CA VAL A 23 33.28 3.55 -18.40
C VAL A 23 33.99 2.77 -17.30
N ALA A 24 34.85 3.44 -16.52
CA ALA A 24 35.57 2.82 -15.41
C ALA A 24 34.61 2.25 -14.37
N SER A 25 33.59 3.02 -13.99
CA SER A 25 32.59 2.60 -12.99
C SER A 25 31.78 1.37 -13.46
N CYS A 26 31.41 1.34 -14.75
CA CYS A 26 30.76 0.16 -15.34
C CYS A 26 31.66 -1.08 -15.25
N ARG A 27 32.93 -0.95 -15.65
CA ARG A 27 33.90 -2.06 -15.61
C ARG A 27 34.13 -2.57 -14.19
N THR A 28 34.26 -1.66 -13.21
CA THR A 28 34.40 -2.03 -11.80
C THR A 28 33.19 -2.80 -11.30
N TRP A 29 31.97 -2.36 -11.63
CA TRP A 29 30.76 -3.09 -11.24
C TRP A 29 30.70 -4.49 -11.88
N GLN A 30 31.04 -4.61 -13.17
CA GLN A 30 31.07 -5.90 -13.88
C GLN A 30 32.11 -6.88 -13.31
N ALA A 31 33.20 -6.38 -12.72
CA ALA A 31 34.19 -7.22 -12.05
C ALA A 31 33.67 -7.77 -10.71
N GLN A 32 32.67 -7.13 -10.10
CA GLN A 32 32.12 -7.52 -8.79
C GLN A 32 30.90 -8.45 -8.90
N THR A 33 30.16 -8.41 -10.01
CA THR A 33 28.97 -9.23 -10.18
C THR A 33 28.64 -9.49 -11.65
N SER A 34 28.00 -10.63 -11.92
CA SER A 34 27.43 -10.93 -13.23
C SER A 34 26.00 -10.39 -13.34
N LEU A 35 25.54 -10.12 -14.56
CA LEU A 35 24.18 -9.63 -14.80
C LEU A 35 23.11 -10.60 -14.29
N GLU A 36 23.38 -11.91 -14.35
CA GLU A 36 22.49 -12.99 -13.92
C GLU A 36 22.31 -13.05 -12.39
N GLN A 37 23.32 -12.61 -11.64
CA GLN A 37 23.32 -12.62 -10.18
C GLN A 37 22.98 -11.25 -9.59
N ALA A 38 22.98 -10.20 -10.41
CA ALA A 38 22.70 -8.85 -9.97
C ALA A 38 21.24 -8.69 -9.48
N PRO A 39 21.01 -8.02 -8.35
CA PRO A 39 19.66 -7.70 -7.88
C PRO A 39 18.83 -6.94 -8.91
N TYR A 40 17.50 -7.07 -8.81
CA TYR A 40 16.57 -6.37 -9.73
C TYR A 40 16.82 -4.85 -9.79
N ALA A 41 17.08 -4.20 -8.66
CA ALA A 41 17.38 -2.77 -8.59
C ALA A 41 18.59 -2.37 -9.45
N GLU A 42 19.60 -3.24 -9.56
CA GLU A 42 20.81 -3.02 -10.35
C GLU A 42 20.53 -3.30 -11.85
N THR A 43 19.93 -4.45 -12.16
CA THR A 43 19.62 -4.83 -13.56
C THR A 43 18.62 -3.89 -14.23
N ARG A 44 17.81 -3.16 -13.46
CA ARG A 44 16.90 -2.13 -13.96
C ARG A 44 17.61 -0.92 -14.56
N LEU A 45 18.84 -0.61 -14.15
CA LEU A 45 19.62 0.55 -14.62
C LEU A 45 20.42 0.26 -15.89
N VAL A 46 20.65 -1.01 -16.20
CA VAL A 46 21.46 -1.46 -17.35
C VAL A 46 21.03 -0.86 -18.69
N PRO A 47 19.74 -0.72 -19.02
CA PRO A 47 19.32 -0.05 -20.26
C PRO A 47 19.79 1.42 -20.36
N ALA A 48 19.77 2.16 -19.25
CA ALA A 48 20.25 3.54 -19.21
C ALA A 48 21.78 3.61 -19.34
N ILE A 49 22.50 2.70 -18.67
CA ILE A 49 23.96 2.57 -18.81
C ILE A 49 24.32 2.24 -20.26
N PHE A 50 23.65 1.26 -20.87
CA PHE A 50 23.86 0.91 -22.28
C PHE A 50 23.72 2.15 -23.18
N ALA A 51 22.68 2.94 -22.98
CA ALA A 51 22.45 4.15 -23.74
C ALA A 51 23.51 5.23 -23.53
N ARG A 52 23.97 5.42 -22.29
CA ARG A 52 25.07 6.35 -21.98
C ARG A 52 26.36 5.93 -22.66
N LEU A 53 26.76 4.67 -22.47
CA LEU A 53 28.01 4.14 -23.01
C LEU A 53 28.02 4.12 -24.54
N SER A 54 26.87 3.84 -25.17
CA SER A 54 26.74 3.83 -26.64
C SER A 54 26.87 5.22 -27.28
N ALA A 55 26.74 6.29 -26.50
CA ALA A 55 26.87 7.67 -26.97
C ALA A 55 28.30 8.22 -26.81
N ILE A 56 29.22 7.48 -26.18
CA ILE A 56 30.61 7.91 -25.97
C ILE A 56 31.39 7.82 -27.28
N THR A 57 32.20 8.84 -27.55
CA THR A 57 33.10 8.90 -28.71
C THR A 57 34.56 9.03 -28.22
N PRO A 58 35.52 8.22 -28.73
CA PRO A 58 35.31 7.14 -29.70
C PRO A 58 34.50 5.97 -29.12
N PRO A 59 33.85 5.14 -29.98
CA PRO A 59 33.06 4.00 -29.52
C PRO A 59 33.88 3.05 -28.65
N ILE A 60 33.26 2.60 -27.56
CA ILE A 60 33.84 1.62 -26.65
C ILE A 60 33.19 0.25 -26.83
N GLU A 61 33.90 -0.80 -26.42
CA GLU A 61 33.32 -2.13 -26.33
C GLU A 61 32.30 -2.18 -25.17
N ILE A 62 31.07 -2.59 -25.50
CA ILE A 62 29.95 -2.70 -24.55
C ILE A 62 29.46 -4.15 -24.56
N PRO A 63 29.24 -4.77 -23.39
CA PRO A 63 28.74 -6.15 -23.31
C PRO A 63 27.46 -6.35 -24.12
N THR A 64 27.41 -7.42 -24.92
CA THR A 64 26.25 -7.75 -25.76
C THR A 64 24.97 -7.93 -24.95
N LYS A 65 25.07 -8.43 -23.72
CA LYS A 65 23.94 -8.58 -22.79
C LYS A 65 23.28 -7.24 -22.43
N PHE A 66 24.03 -6.13 -22.40
CA PHE A 66 23.47 -4.80 -22.11
C PHE A 66 22.56 -4.34 -23.25
N ARG A 67 23.00 -4.55 -24.50
CA ARG A 67 22.19 -4.34 -25.69
C ARG A 67 20.94 -5.23 -25.67
N GLY A 68 21.09 -6.50 -25.27
CA GLY A 68 19.98 -7.43 -25.09
C GLY A 68 18.93 -6.90 -24.10
N LYS A 69 19.38 -6.41 -22.94
CA LYS A 69 18.49 -5.81 -21.92
C LYS A 69 17.79 -4.55 -22.43
N ALA A 70 18.49 -3.66 -23.12
CA ALA A 70 17.89 -2.45 -23.71
C ALA A 70 16.84 -2.78 -24.79
N ARG A 71 17.09 -3.80 -25.62
CA ARG A 71 16.11 -4.32 -26.59
C ARG A 71 14.89 -4.92 -25.90
N ALA A 72 15.09 -5.74 -24.86
CA ALA A 72 14.00 -6.30 -24.09
C ALA A 72 13.14 -5.20 -23.45
N THR A 73 13.77 -4.16 -22.87
CA THR A 73 13.08 -2.98 -22.35
C THR A 73 12.26 -2.26 -23.41
N PHE A 74 12.85 -2.01 -24.58
CA PHE A 74 12.15 -1.40 -25.70
C PHE A 74 10.93 -2.22 -26.13
N THR A 75 11.10 -3.52 -26.35
CA THR A 75 10.02 -4.41 -26.75
C THR A 75 8.90 -4.43 -25.71
N GLN A 76 9.23 -4.57 -24.43
CA GLN A 76 8.24 -4.55 -23.36
C GLN A 76 7.45 -3.26 -23.35
N ASN A 77 8.14 -2.11 -23.42
CA ASN A 77 7.49 -0.81 -23.43
C ASN A 77 6.61 -0.60 -24.67
N MET A 78 7.01 -1.15 -25.83
CA MET A 78 6.21 -1.05 -27.06
C MET A 78 4.97 -1.94 -27.04
N ILE A 79 5.05 -3.15 -26.46
CA ILE A 79 3.89 -4.02 -26.22
C ILE A 79 2.90 -3.28 -25.31
N LEU A 80 3.40 -2.77 -24.20
CA LEU A 80 2.65 -1.95 -23.25
C LEU A 80 1.97 -0.75 -23.93
N ALA A 81 2.72 0.03 -24.70
CA ALA A 81 2.22 1.21 -25.41
C ALA A 81 1.11 0.87 -26.41
N ARG A 82 1.30 -0.19 -27.20
CA ARG A 82 0.33 -0.63 -28.20
C ARG A 82 -1.02 -1.02 -27.58
N GLU A 83 -0.98 -1.65 -26.41
CA GLU A 83 -2.20 -2.09 -25.70
C GLU A 83 -2.96 -0.93 -25.05
N LEU A 84 -2.23 0.06 -24.49
CA LEU A 84 -2.84 1.03 -23.56
C LEU A 84 -2.94 2.46 -24.08
N LEU A 85 -2.14 2.89 -25.07
CA LEU A 85 -2.28 4.24 -25.65
C LEU A 85 -3.65 4.47 -26.31
N PRO A 86 -4.18 3.55 -27.16
CA PRO A 86 -5.51 3.75 -27.75
C PRO A 86 -6.61 3.79 -26.68
N TYR A 87 -6.43 3.04 -25.60
CA TYR A 87 -7.36 3.05 -24.46
C TYR A 87 -7.33 4.38 -23.73
N ILE A 88 -6.14 4.93 -23.45
CA ILE A 88 -5.99 6.25 -22.81
C ILE A 88 -6.62 7.34 -23.67
N GLU A 89 -6.39 7.33 -24.99
CA GLU A 89 -6.99 8.31 -25.91
C GLU A 89 -8.52 8.20 -25.92
N THR A 90 -9.06 6.97 -25.96
CA THR A 90 -10.50 6.72 -25.89
C THR A 90 -11.10 7.19 -24.56
N LEU A 91 -10.40 6.97 -23.46
CA LEU A 91 -10.82 7.44 -22.13
C LEU A 91 -10.75 8.96 -22.05
N ALA A 92 -9.70 9.57 -22.64
CA ALA A 92 -9.48 11.01 -22.70
C ALA A 92 -10.58 11.76 -23.47
N ALA A 93 -11.27 11.08 -24.40
CA ALA A 93 -12.42 11.65 -25.10
C ALA A 93 -13.64 11.89 -24.18
N SER A 94 -13.74 11.17 -23.06
CA SER A 94 -14.85 11.30 -22.09
C SER A 94 -14.44 11.99 -20.79
N PHE A 95 -13.16 11.91 -20.42
CA PHE A 95 -12.66 12.42 -19.14
C PHE A 95 -11.29 13.09 -19.32
N PRO A 96 -10.95 14.13 -18.57
CA PRO A 96 -9.58 14.63 -18.54
C PRO A 96 -8.64 13.56 -17.96
N VAL A 97 -7.66 13.13 -18.75
CA VAL A 97 -6.65 12.12 -18.37
C VAL A 97 -5.26 12.64 -18.70
N ILE A 98 -4.34 12.55 -17.75
CA ILE A 98 -2.91 12.85 -17.95
C ILE A 98 -2.10 11.58 -17.73
N ALA A 99 -1.26 11.22 -18.69
CA ALA A 99 -0.24 10.19 -18.52
C ALA A 99 0.88 10.71 -17.61
N ILE A 100 1.25 9.95 -16.59
CA ILE A 100 2.29 10.34 -15.62
C ILE A 100 3.40 9.27 -15.55
N LYS A 101 4.39 9.50 -14.69
CA LYS A 101 5.54 8.62 -14.44
C LYS A 101 6.20 8.09 -15.72
N GLY A 102 6.29 6.76 -15.89
CA GLY A 102 7.10 6.14 -16.94
C GLY A 102 6.68 6.51 -18.35
N LEU A 103 5.38 6.51 -18.62
CA LEU A 103 4.85 6.86 -19.92
C LEU A 103 5.16 8.33 -20.23
N ALA A 104 5.00 9.23 -19.26
CA ALA A 104 5.34 10.64 -19.40
C ALA A 104 6.82 10.86 -19.80
N ILE A 105 7.75 10.15 -19.13
CA ILE A 105 9.18 10.21 -19.45
C ILE A 105 9.48 9.66 -20.86
N CYS A 106 8.89 8.52 -21.21
CA CYS A 106 9.11 7.91 -22.52
C CYS A 106 8.54 8.76 -23.65
N ALA A 107 7.35 9.34 -23.46
CA ALA A 107 6.71 10.22 -24.43
C ALA A 107 7.50 11.51 -24.65
N ARG A 108 8.01 12.13 -23.57
CA ARG A 108 8.76 13.38 -23.67
C ARG A 108 10.16 13.21 -24.25
N TYR A 109 10.91 12.22 -23.78
CA TYR A 109 12.35 12.12 -24.04
C TYR A 109 12.72 10.97 -25.00
N GLY A 110 11.74 10.26 -25.54
CA GLY A 110 12.00 9.08 -26.39
C GLY A 110 12.74 7.96 -25.66
N ALA A 111 12.60 7.87 -24.33
CA ALA A 111 13.39 6.99 -23.46
C ALA A 111 12.99 5.50 -23.50
N TRP A 112 12.32 5.07 -24.58
CA TRP A 112 11.67 3.76 -24.73
C TRP A 112 12.59 2.56 -24.53
N SER A 113 13.88 2.66 -24.86
CA SER A 113 14.87 1.60 -24.67
C SER A 113 15.72 1.75 -23.40
N ARG A 114 15.55 2.85 -22.66
CA ARG A 114 16.42 3.26 -21.54
C ARG A 114 15.73 3.19 -20.19
N ARG A 115 14.40 3.31 -20.17
CA ARG A 115 13.57 3.35 -18.96
C ARG A 115 12.59 2.18 -18.97
N GLY A 116 12.78 1.18 -18.12
CA GLY A 116 11.84 0.07 -17.98
C GLY A 116 10.51 0.50 -17.36
N MET A 117 9.39 0.13 -17.97
CA MET A 117 8.03 0.32 -17.43
C MET A 117 7.39 -1.04 -17.12
N GLY A 118 6.70 -1.12 -15.98
CA GLY A 118 5.92 -2.31 -15.59
C GLY A 118 4.43 -2.12 -15.84
N ASP A 119 3.96 -0.90 -15.63
CA ASP A 119 2.57 -0.45 -15.63
C ASP A 119 2.41 0.89 -16.38
N PHE A 120 1.16 1.29 -16.62
CA PHE A 120 0.82 2.66 -17.00
C PHE A 120 0.25 3.39 -15.82
N ASP A 121 0.76 4.59 -15.58
CA ASP A 121 0.20 5.49 -14.60
C ASP A 121 -0.58 6.59 -15.32
N ILE A 122 -1.85 6.75 -14.94
CA ILE A 122 -2.66 7.88 -15.39
C ILE A 122 -3.16 8.66 -14.19
N HIS A 123 -3.32 9.96 -14.36
CA HIS A 123 -3.97 10.84 -13.41
C HIS A 123 -5.31 11.35 -13.94
N VAL A 124 -6.31 11.32 -13.07
CA VAL A 124 -7.67 11.77 -13.33
C VAL A 124 -8.13 12.74 -12.25
N ARG A 125 -9.13 13.56 -12.54
CA ARG A 125 -9.68 14.47 -11.53
C ARG A 125 -10.44 13.66 -10.48
N PHE A 126 -10.24 14.00 -9.21
CA PHE A 126 -10.93 13.30 -8.12
C PHE A 126 -12.46 13.33 -8.23
N GLN A 127 -13.02 14.44 -8.74
CA GLN A 127 -14.45 14.59 -8.94
C GLN A 127 -15.04 13.64 -10.00
N ASP A 128 -14.22 13.19 -10.95
CA ASP A 128 -14.62 12.31 -12.06
C ASP A 128 -14.37 10.83 -11.73
N LEU A 129 -13.70 10.54 -10.60
CA LEU A 129 -13.23 9.20 -10.23
C LEU A 129 -14.35 8.15 -10.27
N GLU A 130 -15.53 8.45 -9.71
CA GLU A 130 -16.65 7.51 -9.69
C GLU A 130 -17.17 7.20 -11.10
N ALA A 131 -17.22 8.19 -12.00
CA ALA A 131 -17.64 7.99 -13.38
C ALA A 131 -16.59 7.21 -14.17
N ILE A 132 -15.31 7.49 -13.96
CA ILE A 132 -14.18 6.79 -14.57
C ILE A 132 -14.13 5.33 -14.12
N CYS A 133 -14.30 5.06 -12.82
CA CYS A 133 -14.39 3.69 -12.30
C CYS A 133 -15.54 2.90 -12.94
N ARG A 134 -16.71 3.52 -13.16
CA ARG A 134 -17.83 2.88 -13.89
C ARG A 134 -17.46 2.57 -15.33
N ARG A 135 -16.77 3.48 -16.03
CA ARG A 135 -16.30 3.26 -17.40
C ARG A 135 -15.27 2.13 -17.46
N LEU A 136 -14.24 2.17 -16.61
CA LEU A 136 -13.20 1.14 -16.51
C LEU A 136 -13.82 -0.24 -16.26
N ARG A 137 -14.79 -0.34 -15.35
CA ARG A 137 -15.54 -1.58 -15.10
C ARG A 137 -16.26 -2.08 -16.36
N ALA A 138 -16.92 -1.20 -17.11
CA ALA A 138 -17.62 -1.57 -18.34
C ALA A 138 -16.65 -2.04 -19.43
N ASP A 139 -15.43 -1.49 -19.46
CA ASP A 139 -14.36 -1.84 -20.39
C ASP A 139 -13.55 -3.10 -19.96
N GLY A 140 -14.00 -3.80 -18.91
CA GLY A 140 -13.43 -5.08 -18.45
C GLY A 140 -12.25 -4.96 -17.49
N TRP A 141 -11.95 -3.78 -16.96
CA TRP A 141 -10.95 -3.63 -15.91
C TRP A 141 -11.44 -4.17 -14.57
N ALA A 142 -10.50 -4.59 -13.73
CA ALA A 142 -10.75 -5.00 -12.36
C ALA A 142 -9.76 -4.34 -11.40
N PRO A 143 -10.20 -3.89 -10.22
CA PRO A 143 -9.29 -3.47 -9.17
C PRO A 143 -8.44 -4.63 -8.66
N GLY A 144 -7.16 -4.38 -8.41
CA GLY A 144 -6.25 -5.39 -7.89
C GLY A 144 -6.67 -5.96 -6.53
N ARG A 145 -6.21 -7.18 -6.23
CA ARG A 145 -6.33 -7.86 -4.92
C ARG A 145 -7.76 -8.06 -4.40
N GLY A 146 -8.70 -8.34 -5.29
CA GLY A 146 -10.10 -8.61 -4.91
C GLY A 146 -10.82 -7.39 -4.36
N MET A 147 -10.30 -6.19 -4.58
CA MET A 147 -10.95 -4.94 -4.21
C MET A 147 -12.25 -4.77 -5.01
N THR A 148 -13.31 -4.31 -4.35
CA THR A 148 -14.55 -3.93 -5.05
C THR A 148 -14.47 -2.47 -5.52
N TRP A 149 -15.22 -2.16 -6.58
CA TRP A 149 -15.32 -0.78 -7.09
C TRP A 149 -15.89 0.20 -6.06
N ASP A 150 -16.88 -0.21 -5.28
CA ASP A 150 -17.51 0.66 -4.28
C ASP A 150 -16.54 0.96 -3.13
N SER A 151 -15.79 -0.04 -2.66
CA SER A 151 -14.73 0.18 -1.68
C SER A 151 -13.61 1.05 -2.25
N LEU A 152 -13.20 0.87 -3.51
CA LEU A 152 -12.22 1.75 -4.15
C LEU A 152 -12.67 3.22 -4.08
N VAL A 153 -13.88 3.52 -4.54
CA VAL A 153 -14.38 4.91 -4.65
C VAL A 153 -14.72 5.52 -3.28
N HIS A 154 -15.36 4.75 -2.38
CA HIS A 154 -15.95 5.32 -1.17
C HIS A 154 -15.14 5.10 0.10
N ARG A 155 -14.17 4.17 0.08
CA ARG A 155 -13.31 3.84 1.22
C ARG A 155 -11.85 4.20 0.92
N ILE A 156 -11.30 3.69 -0.17
CA ILE A 156 -9.87 3.81 -0.49
C ILE A 156 -9.52 5.18 -1.05
N ALA A 157 -10.35 5.76 -1.92
CA ALA A 157 -10.08 7.07 -2.51
C ALA A 157 -10.05 8.21 -1.48
N CYS A 158 -10.65 8.00 -0.31
CA CYS A 158 -10.53 8.91 0.82
C CYS A 158 -9.11 8.88 1.45
N LYS A 159 -8.37 7.79 1.27
CA LYS A 159 -7.18 7.44 2.06
C LYS A 159 -5.90 7.38 1.24
N ARG A 160 -6.01 6.94 -0.01
CA ARG A 160 -4.90 6.82 -0.96
C ARG A 160 -5.04 7.81 -2.11
N ALA A 161 -3.94 8.00 -2.81
CA ALA A 161 -3.85 8.83 -4.00
C ALA A 161 -4.01 8.03 -5.30
N SER A 162 -3.80 6.71 -5.27
CA SER A 162 -3.92 5.83 -6.43
C SER A 162 -4.33 4.40 -6.08
N TRP A 163 -4.68 3.63 -7.11
CA TRP A 163 -4.91 2.19 -7.04
C TRP A 163 -4.65 1.49 -8.37
N GLY A 164 -4.00 0.32 -8.29
CA GLY A 164 -3.71 -0.54 -9.43
C GLY A 164 -4.93 -1.33 -9.93
N LEU A 165 -5.09 -1.35 -11.24
CA LEU A 165 -6.13 -2.03 -11.99
C LEU A 165 -5.49 -2.98 -13.00
N THR A 166 -6.18 -4.07 -13.30
CA THR A 166 -5.72 -5.04 -14.30
C THR A 166 -6.81 -5.36 -15.32
N ARG A 167 -6.38 -5.68 -16.54
CA ARG A 167 -7.21 -6.22 -17.61
C ARG A 167 -6.39 -7.21 -18.44
N GLY A 168 -6.55 -8.51 -18.17
CA GLY A 168 -5.66 -9.53 -18.73
C GLY A 168 -4.21 -9.27 -18.28
N PRO A 169 -3.23 -9.20 -19.20
CA PRO A 169 -1.83 -8.88 -18.87
C PRO A 169 -1.55 -7.38 -18.69
N ALA A 170 -2.53 -6.50 -18.96
CA ALA A 170 -2.34 -5.06 -18.87
C ALA A 170 -2.54 -4.56 -17.43
N GLU A 171 -1.62 -3.69 -16.98
CA GLU A 171 -1.65 -3.06 -15.66
C GLU A 171 -1.75 -1.53 -15.79
N LEU A 172 -2.66 -0.94 -15.02
CA LEU A 172 -2.94 0.50 -14.99
C LEU A 172 -3.01 0.97 -13.54
N ASP A 173 -2.13 1.86 -13.11
CA ASP A 173 -2.24 2.57 -11.84
C ASP A 173 -3.04 3.85 -12.05
N LEU A 174 -4.23 3.90 -11.44
CA LEU A 174 -5.14 5.03 -11.53
C LEU A 174 -4.87 6.01 -10.38
N HIS A 175 -4.37 7.20 -10.68
CA HIS A 175 -4.10 8.28 -9.72
C HIS A 175 -5.18 9.35 -9.74
N TRP A 176 -5.51 9.90 -8.57
CA TRP A 176 -6.49 10.97 -8.39
C TRP A 176 -6.05 12.03 -7.37
N ARG A 177 -4.83 11.92 -6.81
CA ARG A 177 -4.17 12.96 -5.99
C ARG A 177 -2.66 12.94 -6.23
N ILE A 178 -2.02 14.06 -5.87
CA ILE A 178 -0.56 14.23 -5.89
C ILE A 178 -0.04 14.27 -4.44
N ALA A 179 -0.77 14.96 -3.56
CA ALA A 179 -0.45 15.15 -2.15
C ALA A 179 -1.71 15.04 -1.27
N ASP A 180 -1.51 14.88 0.05
CA ASP A 180 -2.59 14.66 1.02
C ASP A 180 -3.11 15.96 1.69
N ASP A 181 -2.54 17.15 1.41
CA ASP A 181 -2.76 18.34 2.26
C ASP A 181 -3.02 19.68 1.52
N ALA A 182 -2.62 20.81 2.15
CA ALA A 182 -2.86 22.17 1.67
C ALA A 182 -2.26 22.43 0.27
N GLY A 183 -1.16 21.75 -0.08
CA GLY A 183 -0.53 21.88 -1.40
C GLY A 183 -1.25 21.13 -2.52
N GLN A 184 -2.10 20.14 -2.20
CA GLN A 184 -2.82 19.32 -3.19
C GLN A 184 -3.55 20.17 -4.23
N ARG A 185 -4.28 21.20 -3.79
CA ARG A 185 -5.05 22.05 -4.72
C ARG A 185 -4.15 22.83 -5.68
N ARG A 186 -3.02 23.35 -5.20
CA ARG A 186 -2.07 24.10 -6.02
C ARG A 186 -1.36 23.18 -7.01
N LEU A 187 -0.90 22.01 -6.55
CA LEU A 187 -0.28 21.00 -7.40
C LEU A 187 -1.25 20.46 -8.46
N GLU A 188 -2.50 20.20 -8.09
CA GLU A 188 -3.53 19.73 -9.03
C GLU A 188 -3.85 20.82 -10.07
N GLN A 189 -3.95 22.08 -9.65
CA GLN A 189 -4.13 23.19 -10.57
C GLN A 189 -2.95 23.31 -11.55
N ALA A 190 -1.71 23.24 -11.05
CA ALA A 190 -0.51 23.26 -11.89
C ALA A 190 -0.46 22.07 -12.85
N LEU A 191 -0.75 20.86 -12.37
CA LEU A 191 -0.81 19.64 -13.17
C LEU A 191 -1.71 19.82 -14.40
N TRP A 192 -2.94 20.30 -14.21
CA TRP A 192 -3.90 20.43 -15.30
C TRP A 192 -3.64 21.66 -16.18
N ALA A 193 -3.18 22.77 -15.62
CA ALA A 193 -2.94 24.00 -16.36
C ALA A 193 -1.68 23.94 -17.25
N GLU A 194 -0.67 23.18 -16.85
CA GLU A 194 0.63 23.14 -17.51
C GLU A 194 0.86 21.86 -18.32
N ALA A 195 -0.11 20.94 -18.34
CA ALA A 195 -0.02 19.72 -19.14
C ALA A 195 0.07 20.04 -20.63
N ARG A 196 0.89 19.26 -21.34
CA ARG A 196 1.17 19.42 -22.77
C ARG A 196 0.79 18.14 -23.51
N THR A 197 0.29 18.28 -24.73
CA THR A 197 0.00 17.14 -25.60
C THR A 197 1.28 16.62 -26.25
N PHE A 198 1.45 15.30 -26.22
CA PHE A 198 2.48 14.56 -26.94
C PHE A 198 1.81 13.53 -27.85
N GLU A 199 2.41 13.29 -29.02
CA GLU A 199 1.98 12.25 -29.94
C GLU A 199 2.89 11.03 -29.79
N VAL A 200 2.29 9.88 -29.49
CA VAL A 200 3.01 8.62 -29.31
C VAL A 200 2.27 7.55 -30.10
N GLN A 201 2.94 6.93 -31.07
CA GLN A 201 2.34 5.91 -31.96
C GLN A 201 1.01 6.38 -32.59
N GLY A 202 0.91 7.66 -32.96
CA GLY A 202 -0.30 8.26 -33.53
C GLY A 202 -1.41 8.59 -32.52
N CYS A 203 -1.25 8.25 -31.25
CA CYS A 203 -2.21 8.59 -30.18
C CYS A 203 -1.78 9.90 -29.50
N LYS A 204 -2.74 10.78 -29.20
CA LYS A 204 -2.48 12.02 -28.47
C LYS A 204 -2.70 11.82 -26.97
N ILE A 205 -1.67 12.09 -26.17
CA ILE A 205 -1.72 12.00 -24.71
C ILE A 205 -1.33 13.32 -24.05
N LEU A 206 -1.94 13.65 -22.92
CA LEU A 206 -1.48 14.76 -22.08
C LEU A 206 -0.40 14.27 -21.11
N VAL A 207 0.64 15.07 -20.94
CA VAL A 207 1.81 14.80 -20.08
C VAL A 207 2.03 16.01 -19.17
N PRO A 208 2.31 15.82 -17.85
CA PRO A 208 2.51 16.92 -16.90
C PRO A 208 3.75 17.75 -17.25
N SER A 209 3.86 18.98 -16.74
CA SER A 209 5.10 19.76 -16.81
C SER A 209 6.29 19.00 -16.15
N PRO A 210 7.56 19.28 -16.54
CA PRO A 210 8.74 18.63 -15.97
C PRO A 210 8.77 18.67 -14.43
N GLU A 211 8.34 19.77 -13.85
CA GLU A 211 8.31 20.02 -12.41
C GLU A 211 7.34 19.05 -11.73
N ILE A 212 6.11 18.95 -12.25
CA ILE A 212 5.09 18.05 -11.69
C ILE A 212 5.45 16.58 -11.94
N ALA A 213 6.07 16.26 -13.09
CA ALA A 213 6.61 14.92 -13.33
C ALA A 213 7.68 14.55 -12.29
N LEU A 214 8.53 15.51 -11.89
CA LEU A 214 9.54 15.28 -10.86
C LEU A 214 8.92 15.12 -9.48
N ILE A 215 7.82 15.80 -9.16
CA ILE A 215 7.05 15.57 -7.93
C ILE A 215 6.55 14.12 -7.86
N TYR A 216 5.96 13.59 -8.93
CA TYR A 216 5.54 12.18 -8.98
C TYR A 216 6.72 11.22 -8.81
N ALA A 217 7.85 11.49 -9.47
CA ALA A 217 9.03 10.65 -9.38
C ALA A 217 9.59 10.64 -7.95
N LEU A 218 9.69 11.80 -7.29
CA LEU A 218 10.18 11.91 -5.91
C LEU A 218 9.27 11.18 -4.91
N ASP A 219 7.95 11.39 -4.99
CA ASP A 219 7.00 10.74 -4.08
C ASP A 219 7.01 9.22 -4.27
N HIS A 220 6.95 8.75 -5.53
CA HIS A 220 7.01 7.33 -5.85
C HIS A 220 8.36 6.72 -5.44
N GLY A 221 9.48 7.31 -5.82
CA GLY A 221 10.80 6.71 -5.62
C GLY A 221 11.31 6.73 -4.19
N PHE A 222 11.13 7.83 -3.46
CA PHE A 222 11.76 8.03 -2.16
C PHE A 222 10.82 7.90 -0.97
N ARG A 223 9.50 8.07 -1.16
CA ARG A 223 8.51 7.99 -0.09
C ARG A 223 7.73 6.68 -0.09
N GLN A 224 7.24 6.24 -1.25
CA GLN A 224 6.34 5.07 -1.35
C GLN A 224 7.00 3.81 -1.90
N GLY A 225 8.04 3.96 -2.72
CA GLY A 225 8.54 2.92 -3.60
C GLY A 225 9.66 2.08 -3.00
N THR A 226 10.08 1.11 -3.81
CA THR A 226 11.17 0.19 -3.48
C THR A 226 12.53 0.84 -3.73
N ARG A 227 13.59 0.13 -3.32
CA ARG A 227 14.96 0.51 -3.66
C ARG A 227 15.19 0.67 -5.17
N ALA A 228 14.56 -0.20 -5.98
CA ALA A 228 14.64 -0.11 -7.44
C ALA A 228 13.95 1.14 -7.99
N ASP A 229 12.84 1.57 -7.38
CA ASP A 229 12.11 2.78 -7.78
C ASP A 229 12.90 4.05 -7.45
N ALA A 230 13.57 4.08 -6.29
CA ALA A 230 14.49 5.16 -5.94
C ALA A 230 15.62 5.31 -6.98
N MET A 231 16.23 4.21 -7.41
CA MET A 231 17.31 4.25 -8.41
C MET A 231 16.80 4.74 -9.78
N GLN A 232 15.64 4.27 -10.23
CA GLN A 232 15.02 4.77 -11.46
C GLN A 232 14.68 6.26 -11.37
N THR A 233 14.21 6.71 -10.21
CA THR A 233 13.88 8.13 -9.95
C THR A 233 15.09 9.04 -10.12
N ILE A 234 16.29 8.60 -9.72
CA ILE A 234 17.52 9.37 -9.91
C ILE A 234 17.82 9.55 -11.41
N LEU A 235 17.64 8.51 -12.22
CA LEU A 235 17.80 8.59 -13.67
C LEU A 235 16.74 9.51 -14.31
N ASP A 236 15.48 9.33 -13.94
CA ASP A 236 14.36 10.12 -14.48
C ASP A 236 14.52 11.61 -14.10
N ALA A 237 15.02 11.90 -12.90
CA ALA A 237 15.29 13.25 -12.44
C ALA A 237 16.33 13.98 -13.29
N VAL A 238 17.36 13.29 -13.80
CA VAL A 238 18.33 13.90 -14.72
C VAL A 238 17.65 14.33 -16.02
N LEU A 239 16.75 13.52 -16.58
CA LEU A 239 16.02 13.94 -17.78
C LEU A 239 15.13 15.16 -17.47
N LEU A 240 14.39 15.12 -16.37
CA LEU A 240 13.45 16.17 -15.97
C LEU A 240 14.11 17.50 -15.63
N LEU A 241 15.18 17.50 -14.84
CA LEU A 241 15.85 18.72 -14.38
C LEU A 241 16.44 19.56 -15.52
N GLY A 242 16.65 18.97 -16.72
CA GLY A 242 17.09 19.73 -17.89
C GLY A 242 16.05 20.74 -18.38
N ASP A 243 14.77 20.44 -18.15
CA ASP A 243 13.64 21.20 -18.68
C ASP A 243 12.85 21.94 -17.58
N CYS A 244 13.22 21.78 -16.31
CA CYS A 244 12.53 22.41 -15.19
C CYS A 244 12.85 23.92 -15.09
N ASP A 245 11.81 24.71 -14.89
CA ASP A 245 11.89 26.03 -14.25
C ASP A 245 12.15 25.84 -12.75
N MET A 246 13.32 26.30 -12.30
CA MET A 246 13.79 26.06 -10.93
C MET A 246 12.93 26.74 -9.86
N GLU A 247 12.32 27.89 -10.15
CA GLU A 247 11.42 28.55 -9.20
C GLU A 247 10.08 27.81 -9.07
N ARG A 248 9.51 27.38 -10.20
CA ARG A 248 8.30 26.56 -10.20
C ARG A 248 8.53 25.24 -9.50
N LEU A 249 9.67 24.59 -9.77
CA LEU A 249 10.06 23.35 -9.13
C LEU A 249 10.18 23.53 -7.61
N ALA A 250 10.86 24.56 -7.14
CA ALA A 250 11.02 24.84 -5.72
C ALA A 250 9.66 25.02 -5.01
N ARG A 251 8.73 25.77 -5.63
CA ARG A 251 7.35 25.92 -5.13
C ARG A 251 6.60 24.59 -5.09
N ALA A 252 6.69 23.79 -6.16
CA ALA A 252 6.02 22.49 -6.24
C ALA A 252 6.56 21.50 -5.19
N ILE A 253 7.88 21.47 -4.95
CA ILE A 253 8.50 20.63 -3.91
C ILE A 253 8.00 21.02 -2.53
N ALA A 254 7.93 22.33 -2.24
CA ALA A 254 7.42 22.83 -0.98
C ALA A 254 5.94 22.47 -0.78
N ASP A 255 5.11 22.67 -1.81
CA ASP A 255 3.69 22.32 -1.78
C ASP A 255 3.46 20.82 -1.60
N ALA A 256 4.33 19.98 -2.17
CA ALA A 256 4.26 18.53 -2.01
C ALA A 256 4.87 18.02 -0.68
N GLY A 257 5.52 18.91 0.09
CA GLY A 257 6.27 18.56 1.29
C GLY A 257 7.41 17.59 1.01
N LEU A 258 8.06 17.67 -0.16
CA LEU A 258 9.11 16.75 -0.64
C LEU A 258 10.53 17.32 -0.49
N VAL A 259 10.71 18.35 0.33
CA VAL A 259 12.02 19.01 0.51
C VAL A 259 13.11 18.02 0.98
N PRO A 260 12.87 17.14 1.97
CA PRO A 260 13.87 16.14 2.37
C PRO A 260 14.24 15.17 1.25
N GLU A 261 13.26 14.71 0.49
CA GLU A 261 13.42 13.78 -0.63
C GLU A 261 14.20 14.44 -1.78
N PHE A 262 13.93 15.70 -2.08
CA PHE A 262 14.69 16.46 -3.07
C PHE A 262 16.14 16.71 -2.65
N ARG A 263 16.40 17.05 -1.39
CA ARG A 263 17.79 17.17 -0.87
C ARG A 263 18.54 15.86 -1.04
N ARG A 264 17.89 14.75 -0.72
CA ARG A 264 18.46 13.41 -0.88
C ARG A 264 18.76 13.08 -2.34
N LEU A 265 17.85 13.39 -3.26
CA LEU A 265 18.09 13.28 -4.70
C LEU A 265 19.32 14.08 -5.11
N ARG A 266 19.41 15.36 -4.70
CA ARG A 266 20.55 16.23 -5.01
C ARG A 266 21.88 15.65 -4.51
N SER A 267 21.95 15.16 -3.27
CA SER A 267 23.15 14.51 -2.74
C SER A 267 23.57 13.31 -3.61
N LEU A 268 22.62 12.45 -3.98
CA LEU A 268 22.91 11.28 -4.82
C LEU A 268 23.37 11.67 -6.23
N LEU A 269 22.82 12.73 -6.81
CA LEU A 269 23.27 13.25 -8.11
C LEU A 269 24.70 13.80 -8.03
N ILE A 270 25.05 14.50 -6.95
CA ILE A 270 26.41 15.00 -6.70
C ILE A 270 27.38 13.82 -6.53
N GLU A 271 27.04 12.82 -5.71
CA GLU A 271 27.85 11.60 -5.50
C GLU A 271 28.04 10.78 -6.80
N SER A 272 27.07 10.87 -7.71
CA SER A 272 27.09 10.25 -9.05
C SER A 272 27.86 11.06 -10.09
N GLY A 273 28.36 12.25 -9.74
CA GLY A 273 29.17 13.11 -10.61
C GLY A 273 28.39 13.90 -11.66
N VAL A 274 27.16 14.31 -11.32
CA VAL A 274 26.35 15.22 -12.14
C VAL A 274 26.64 16.66 -11.71
N ALA A 275 27.48 17.39 -12.46
CA ALA A 275 28.01 18.70 -12.08
C ALA A 275 26.90 19.73 -11.83
N ARG A 276 25.87 19.77 -12.70
CA ARG A 276 24.74 20.70 -12.54
C ARG A 276 23.95 20.50 -11.24
N ALA A 277 24.05 19.34 -10.59
CA ALA A 277 23.39 19.12 -9.30
C ALA A 277 23.99 19.99 -8.17
N GLN A 278 25.25 20.43 -8.33
CA GLN A 278 25.91 21.34 -7.38
C GLN A 278 25.24 22.73 -7.40
N ALA A 279 24.79 23.18 -8.56
CA ALA A 279 24.14 24.47 -8.77
C ALA A 279 22.65 24.49 -8.36
N LEU A 280 22.05 23.34 -8.03
CA LEU A 280 20.70 23.30 -7.50
C LEU A 280 20.70 23.94 -6.10
N ASP A 281 19.99 25.06 -5.95
CA ASP A 281 19.94 25.82 -4.70
C ASP A 281 19.14 25.08 -3.60
N GLU A 282 19.73 24.97 -2.41
CA GLU A 282 19.06 24.43 -1.21
C GLU A 282 18.04 25.41 -0.63
N GLY A 283 18.26 26.72 -0.82
CA GLY A 283 17.50 27.82 -0.24
C GLY A 283 16.12 28.01 -0.86
N ALA A 284 15.99 27.82 -2.18
CA ALA A 284 14.71 27.96 -2.89
C ALA A 284 13.61 27.01 -2.38
N ALA A 285 13.96 25.78 -1.99
CA ALA A 285 13.00 24.82 -1.42
C ALA A 285 12.72 25.07 0.08
N GLY A 286 13.59 25.81 0.78
CA GLY A 286 13.49 26.11 2.22
C GLY A 286 12.84 27.44 2.56
N SER A 287 12.96 28.48 1.71
CA SER A 287 12.50 29.84 2.05
C SER A 287 10.98 30.03 1.92
N ALA A 288 10.30 29.21 1.11
CA ALA A 288 8.83 29.19 1.01
C ALA A 288 8.14 28.65 2.28
N ALA A 289 8.89 28.12 3.25
CA ALA A 289 8.39 27.50 4.49
C ALA A 289 8.49 28.39 5.74
N ALA A 290 8.92 29.65 5.65
CA ALA A 290 9.08 30.52 6.82
C ALA A 290 7.74 31.02 7.41
N SER A 291 7.05 30.16 8.15
CA SER A 291 6.28 30.57 9.33
C SER A 291 7.16 30.38 10.57
N PRO A 292 7.16 31.31 11.55
CA PRO A 292 8.16 31.31 12.61
C PRO A 292 8.05 30.08 13.53
N PRO A 293 9.17 29.55 14.04
CA PRO A 293 9.17 28.42 14.95
C PRO A 293 8.58 28.84 16.30
N ARG A 294 7.55 28.13 16.76
CA ARG A 294 7.08 28.26 18.15
C ARG A 294 8.12 27.64 19.08
N ARG A 295 8.57 28.44 20.06
CA ARG A 295 9.48 28.05 21.16
C ARG A 295 8.99 26.76 21.86
N GLY A 296 9.93 25.86 22.17
CA GLY A 296 9.68 24.59 22.85
C GLY A 296 9.07 24.74 24.26
N PRO A 297 8.34 23.74 24.76
CA PRO A 297 7.55 23.92 25.97
C PRO A 297 8.37 23.71 27.24
N ALA A 298 8.20 24.64 28.19
CA ALA A 298 8.30 24.35 29.61
C ALA A 298 7.21 23.33 30.03
N ARG A 299 7.41 22.63 31.15
CA ARG A 299 6.51 21.59 31.68
C ARG A 299 5.02 21.99 31.58
N PRO A 300 4.15 21.18 30.94
CA PRO A 300 2.81 21.64 30.57
C PRO A 300 1.85 21.70 31.75
N GLY A 301 1.30 22.88 31.99
CA GLY A 301 0.20 23.12 32.93
C GLY A 301 -1.10 22.40 32.50
N PHE A 302 -2.03 22.24 33.44
CA PHE A 302 -3.30 21.52 33.27
C PHE A 302 -4.12 21.98 32.03
N LEU A 303 -4.14 23.28 31.74
CA LEU A 303 -4.81 23.84 30.56
C LEU A 303 -4.11 23.50 29.23
N GLN A 304 -2.78 23.28 29.25
CA GLN A 304 -2.02 22.88 28.07
C GLN A 304 -2.23 21.39 27.75
N ARG A 305 -2.39 20.53 28.77
CA ARG A 305 -2.85 19.14 28.57
C ARG A 305 -4.24 19.05 27.94
N ILE A 306 -5.16 19.97 28.27
CA ILE A 306 -6.46 20.08 27.60
C ILE A 306 -6.31 20.61 26.16
N ARG A 307 -5.35 21.50 25.91
CA ARG A 307 -5.04 22.04 24.57
C ARG A 307 -4.33 21.03 23.68
N ASP A 308 -3.48 20.16 24.24
CA ASP A 308 -2.81 19.06 23.54
C ASP A 308 -3.79 17.91 23.25
N ARG A 309 -4.77 17.67 24.15
CA ARG A 309 -5.98 16.87 23.84
C ARG A 309 -6.89 17.49 22.78
N ARG A 310 -6.76 18.80 22.50
CA ARG A 310 -7.39 19.47 21.35
C ARG A 310 -6.46 19.54 20.13
N ALA A 311 -5.15 19.31 20.28
CA ALA A 311 -4.17 19.25 19.20
C ALA A 311 -4.08 17.86 18.55
N SER A 312 -4.64 16.84 19.21
CA SER A 312 -5.04 15.56 18.61
C SER A 312 -6.31 15.65 17.75
N ARG A 313 -6.78 16.87 17.45
CA ARG A 313 -7.74 17.11 16.35
C ARG A 313 -7.06 16.73 15.05
N VAL A 314 -7.38 15.52 14.60
CA VAL A 314 -7.21 15.07 13.22
C VAL A 314 -7.71 16.22 12.32
N PRO A 315 -6.94 16.67 11.31
CA PRO A 315 -7.50 17.50 10.25
C PRO A 315 -8.79 16.84 9.74
N PRO A 316 -9.71 17.52 9.06
CA PRO A 316 -10.82 16.81 8.45
C PRO A 316 -10.25 15.81 7.43
N SER A 317 -10.03 14.57 7.86
CA SER A 317 -9.80 13.44 6.98
C SER A 317 -10.96 13.48 5.99
N ARG A 318 -10.67 13.22 4.71
CA ARG A 318 -11.74 13.10 3.71
C ARG A 318 -12.67 12.01 4.23
N MET A 319 -13.81 12.47 4.72
CA MET A 319 -14.66 11.63 5.53
C MET A 319 -15.29 10.62 4.59
N GLU A 320 -15.36 9.38 5.06
CA GLU A 320 -16.06 8.29 4.39
C GLU A 320 -17.57 8.55 4.47
N ARG A 321 -18.06 9.61 3.80
CA ARG A 321 -19.42 10.12 3.96
C ARG A 321 -20.48 9.09 3.60
N LYS A 322 -20.20 8.25 2.59
CA LYS A 322 -21.07 7.14 2.17
C LYS A 322 -21.16 6.02 3.21
N LEU A 323 -20.23 5.97 4.16
CA LEU A 323 -20.21 5.01 5.26
C LEU A 323 -20.79 5.58 6.57
N LEU A 324 -21.35 6.79 6.55
CA LEU A 324 -21.86 7.50 7.72
C LEU A 324 -23.32 7.86 7.53
N LYS A 325 -24.18 7.43 8.46
CA LYS A 325 -25.61 7.77 8.46
C LYS A 325 -25.81 9.26 8.79
N PHE A 326 -25.04 9.78 9.76
CA PHE A 326 -25.09 11.18 10.19
C PHE A 326 -23.70 11.81 10.25
N PRO A 327 -23.12 12.21 9.09
CA PRO A 327 -21.76 12.75 8.99
C PRO A 327 -21.43 13.87 9.99
N ARG A 328 -22.34 14.84 10.18
CA ARG A 328 -22.14 15.98 11.08
C ARG A 328 -22.16 15.57 12.55
N LEU A 329 -23.08 14.68 12.92
CA LEU A 329 -23.20 14.15 14.28
C LEU A 329 -21.95 13.33 14.66
N TYR A 330 -21.50 12.45 13.76
CA TYR A 330 -20.29 11.66 13.95
C TYR A 330 -19.07 12.56 14.18
N ARG A 331 -18.90 13.62 13.38
CA ARG A 331 -17.83 14.61 13.60
C ARG A 331 -17.93 15.32 14.93
N ALA A 332 -19.14 15.73 15.34
CA ALA A 332 -19.33 16.42 16.61
C ALA A 332 -18.96 15.50 17.78
N TRP A 333 -19.43 14.24 17.73
CA TRP A 333 -19.09 13.19 18.70
C TRP A 333 -17.57 12.90 18.74
N GLU A 334 -16.93 12.82 17.58
CA GLU A 334 -15.48 12.65 17.48
C GLU A 334 -14.72 13.85 18.07
N ALA A 335 -15.17 15.08 17.77
CA ALA A 335 -14.55 16.32 18.21
C ALA A 335 -14.59 16.54 19.73
N VAL A 336 -15.56 15.94 20.43
CA VAL A 336 -15.64 15.95 21.90
C VAL A 336 -14.90 14.78 22.57
N GLY A 337 -14.13 14.00 21.80
CA GLY A 337 -13.27 12.94 22.33
C GLY A 337 -13.94 11.58 22.46
N ARG A 338 -14.99 11.31 21.66
CA ARG A 338 -15.66 10.00 21.58
C ARG A 338 -16.19 9.46 22.94
N PRO A 339 -16.90 10.27 23.76
CA PRO A 339 -17.36 9.80 25.07
C PRO A 339 -18.38 8.67 24.94
N ARG A 340 -18.10 7.54 25.60
CA ARG A 340 -18.96 6.32 25.57
C ARG A 340 -20.41 6.57 26.01
N PRO A 341 -20.70 7.33 27.08
CA PRO A 341 -22.10 7.57 27.48
C PRO A 341 -22.90 8.31 26.40
N LEU A 342 -22.27 9.30 25.75
CA LEU A 342 -22.90 10.02 24.64
C LEU A 342 -23.08 9.12 23.42
N GLU A 343 -22.08 8.29 23.11
CA GLU A 343 -22.20 7.30 22.04
C GLU A 343 -23.40 6.37 22.27
N MET A 344 -23.52 5.77 23.44
CA MET A 344 -24.64 4.88 23.78
C MET A 344 -25.99 5.58 23.65
N LEU A 345 -26.09 6.83 24.11
CA LEU A 345 -27.29 7.65 23.98
C LEU A 345 -27.64 7.87 22.49
N LEU A 346 -26.66 8.25 21.68
CA LEU A 346 -26.85 8.52 20.27
C LEU A 346 -27.21 7.24 19.50
N LEU A 347 -26.51 6.13 19.77
CA LEU A 347 -26.80 4.84 19.13
C LEU A 347 -28.21 4.33 19.46
N ARG A 348 -28.71 4.58 20.67
CA ARG A 348 -30.10 4.28 21.05
C ARG A 348 -31.10 5.18 20.33
N ALA A 349 -30.79 6.47 20.20
CA ALA A 349 -31.72 7.46 19.66
C ALA A 349 -31.82 7.41 18.13
N VAL A 350 -30.70 7.27 17.43
CA VAL A 350 -30.64 7.43 15.96
C VAL A 350 -30.17 6.16 15.21
N GLY A 351 -29.82 5.11 15.94
CA GLY A 351 -29.25 3.88 15.39
C GLY A 351 -27.73 3.96 15.17
N PRO A 352 -27.16 3.05 14.36
CA PRO A 352 -25.73 3.00 14.09
C PRO A 352 -25.19 4.33 13.56
N PHE A 353 -23.96 4.70 13.94
CA PHE A 353 -23.31 5.86 13.34
C PHE A 353 -22.93 5.62 11.90
N THR A 354 -22.56 4.38 11.61
CA THR A 354 -22.03 4.00 10.31
C THR A 354 -23.06 3.21 9.51
N MET A 355 -22.78 3.02 8.23
CA MET A 355 -23.52 2.09 7.38
C MET A 355 -22.54 1.38 6.45
N PRO A 356 -22.69 0.08 6.18
CA PRO A 356 -21.91 -0.62 5.18
C PRO A 356 -22.26 -0.13 3.77
N LEU A 357 -21.40 -0.38 2.78
CA LEU A 357 -21.68 0.00 1.39
C LEU A 357 -22.78 -0.84 0.76
N ARG A 358 -22.86 -2.13 1.13
CA ARG A 358 -23.80 -3.11 0.56
C ARG A 358 -24.40 -4.00 1.65
N PRO A 359 -25.17 -3.45 2.60
CA PRO A 359 -25.76 -4.23 3.67
C PRO A 359 -26.70 -5.30 3.10
N GLN A 360 -26.45 -6.58 3.41
CA GLN A 360 -27.29 -7.68 2.92
C GLN A 360 -28.45 -8.05 3.87
N GLY A 361 -28.44 -7.56 5.11
CA GLY A 361 -29.50 -7.80 6.10
C GLY A 361 -29.60 -9.23 6.64
N VAL A 362 -29.01 -10.23 5.96
CA VAL A 362 -29.00 -11.63 6.39
C VAL A 362 -27.87 -11.87 7.41
N PRO A 363 -28.18 -12.25 8.66
CA PRO A 363 -27.17 -12.60 9.65
C PRO A 363 -26.38 -13.85 9.26
N LYS A 364 -25.05 -13.76 9.32
CA LYS A 364 -24.12 -14.88 9.14
C LYS A 364 -23.43 -15.19 10.47
N ALA A 365 -23.14 -16.46 10.72
CA ALA A 365 -22.36 -16.89 11.88
C ALA A 365 -20.86 -16.56 11.74
N LEU A 366 -20.36 -16.51 10.50
CA LEU A 366 -18.96 -16.21 10.17
C LEU A 366 -18.88 -15.18 9.04
N TYR A 367 -18.04 -14.17 9.24
CA TYR A 367 -17.68 -13.16 8.25
C TYR A 367 -16.18 -13.25 7.97
N ASP A 368 -15.82 -13.59 6.74
CA ASP A 368 -14.43 -13.61 6.29
C ASP A 368 -14.02 -12.21 5.80
N LEU A 369 -13.42 -11.43 6.70
CA LEU A 369 -12.92 -10.07 6.41
C LEU A 369 -11.64 -10.08 5.57
N ARG A 370 -11.17 -11.24 5.09
CA ARG A 370 -10.16 -11.35 4.01
C ARG A 370 -10.76 -11.21 2.62
N ARG A 371 -12.08 -11.06 2.51
CA ARG A 371 -12.79 -10.70 1.28
C ARG A 371 -13.36 -9.28 1.33
N CYS A 372 -13.08 -8.47 0.30
CA CYS A 372 -13.49 -7.06 0.27
C CYS A 372 -15.01 -6.94 0.21
N GLU A 373 -15.67 -7.86 -0.52
CA GLU A 373 -17.12 -7.91 -0.58
C GLU A 373 -17.76 -8.03 0.81
N VAL A 374 -17.21 -8.85 1.70
CA VAL A 374 -17.74 -9.03 3.07
C VAL A 374 -17.60 -7.74 3.88
N VAL A 375 -16.56 -6.96 3.64
CA VAL A 375 -16.37 -5.64 4.27
C VAL A 375 -17.34 -4.63 3.69
N ASP A 376 -17.71 -4.72 2.42
CA ASP A 376 -18.79 -3.89 1.89
C ASP A 376 -20.12 -4.24 2.58
N GLU A 377 -20.32 -5.50 2.98
CA GLU A 377 -21.53 -5.95 3.66
C GLU A 377 -21.66 -5.47 5.10
N ILE A 378 -20.56 -5.44 5.87
CA ILE A 378 -20.61 -5.13 7.31
C ILE A 378 -19.65 -4.03 7.77
N GLY A 379 -18.71 -3.58 6.94
CA GLY A 379 -17.69 -2.60 7.29
C GLY A 379 -18.18 -1.15 7.18
N GLY A 380 -18.25 -0.46 8.31
CA GLY A 380 -18.47 0.98 8.42
C GLY A 380 -17.20 1.80 8.15
N VAL A 381 -17.03 2.93 8.85
CA VAL A 381 -15.83 3.78 8.73
C VAL A 381 -14.58 3.14 9.29
N GLY A 382 -13.40 3.64 8.88
CA GLY A 382 -12.13 3.37 9.53
C GLY A 382 -11.39 2.11 9.07
N TRP A 383 -11.88 1.46 8.01
CA TRP A 383 -11.28 0.24 7.45
C TRP A 383 -10.54 0.50 6.15
N GLY A 384 -9.30 0.04 6.03
CA GLY A 384 -8.51 0.02 4.81
C GLY A 384 -8.28 -1.42 4.34
N TRP A 385 -8.51 -1.68 3.06
CA TRP A 385 -8.22 -2.98 2.44
C TRP A 385 -6.73 -3.05 2.07
N PRO A 386 -5.98 -4.09 2.51
CA PRO A 386 -4.55 -4.07 2.32
C PRO A 386 -4.13 -4.48 0.93
N GLU A 387 -3.13 -3.75 0.49
CA GLU A 387 -1.91 -4.34 -0.03
C GLU A 387 -0.87 -4.39 1.11
N PRO A 388 0.12 -5.31 1.08
CA PRO A 388 0.35 -6.28 0.01
C PRO A 388 -0.25 -7.67 0.24
N GLU A 389 -0.67 -8.02 1.44
CA GLU A 389 -1.10 -9.38 1.75
C GLU A 389 -2.63 -9.46 1.84
N PRO A 390 -3.30 -10.31 1.04
CA PRO A 390 -4.75 -10.53 1.14
C PRO A 390 -5.14 -11.34 2.39
N THR A 391 -4.32 -11.27 3.45
CA THR A 391 -4.44 -12.09 4.65
C THR A 391 -5.38 -11.47 5.68
N CYS A 392 -5.75 -10.19 5.57
CA CYS A 392 -6.62 -9.49 6.53
C CYS A 392 -7.19 -8.19 5.95
N ILE A 393 -8.03 -7.50 6.72
CA ILE A 393 -8.32 -6.07 6.57
C ILE A 393 -7.69 -5.29 7.73
N TRP A 394 -7.15 -4.12 7.45
CA TRP A 394 -6.60 -3.26 8.49
C TRP A 394 -7.59 -2.16 8.85
N SER A 395 -7.77 -1.86 10.13
CA SER A 395 -8.21 -0.51 10.47
C SER A 395 -7.09 0.48 10.16
N ASP A 396 -7.41 1.73 9.87
CA ASP A 396 -6.40 2.77 9.66
C ASP A 396 -6.78 4.13 10.26
N ARG A 397 -7.81 4.13 11.11
CA ARG A 397 -8.30 5.29 11.85
C ARG A 397 -8.39 5.00 13.35
N ALA A 398 -8.51 6.08 14.11
CA ALA A 398 -8.72 6.02 15.55
C ALA A 398 -10.08 5.43 15.97
N ASP A 399 -11.00 5.23 15.02
CA ASP A 399 -12.27 4.55 15.21
C ASP A 399 -12.58 3.75 13.95
N ALA A 400 -12.72 2.43 14.08
CA ALA A 400 -13.14 1.53 13.02
C ALA A 400 -14.36 0.73 13.46
N ARG A 401 -15.36 0.60 12.59
CA ARG A 401 -16.67 0.06 12.96
C ARG A 401 -17.16 -1.03 12.03
N LEU A 402 -17.61 -2.15 12.58
CA LEU A 402 -18.39 -3.17 11.88
C LEU A 402 -19.84 -3.07 12.33
N ILE A 403 -20.79 -3.32 11.43
CA ILE A 403 -22.22 -3.37 11.71
C ILE A 403 -22.72 -4.72 11.24
N VAL A 404 -23.13 -5.53 12.19
CA VAL A 404 -23.52 -6.91 11.96
C VAL A 404 -25.00 -7.06 12.24
N PRO A 405 -25.81 -7.54 11.27
CA PRO A 405 -27.20 -7.86 11.55
C PRO A 405 -27.26 -9.06 12.51
N VAL A 406 -28.17 -9.02 13.48
CA VAL A 406 -28.36 -10.10 14.46
C VAL A 406 -29.78 -10.66 14.36
N LEU A 407 -29.91 -11.99 14.42
CA LEU A 407 -31.20 -12.68 14.26
C LEU A 407 -32.23 -12.34 15.35
N ARG A 408 -31.78 -12.26 16.61
CA ARG A 408 -32.64 -12.00 17.76
C ARG A 408 -31.88 -11.31 18.87
N ARG A 409 -32.58 -10.57 19.72
CA ARG A 409 -31.97 -9.96 20.92
C ARG A 409 -31.73 -11.02 22.00
N THR A 410 -30.57 -11.65 21.94
CA THR A 410 -30.09 -12.63 22.91
C THR A 410 -28.64 -12.35 23.31
N ASP A 411 -28.06 -13.21 24.14
CA ASP A 411 -26.64 -13.15 24.48
C ASP A 411 -25.80 -13.80 23.37
N TYR A 412 -24.73 -13.12 23.01
CA TYR A 412 -23.79 -13.52 21.98
C TYR A 412 -22.37 -13.56 22.51
N ARG A 413 -21.52 -14.34 21.86
CA ARG A 413 -20.06 -14.17 21.87
C ARG A 413 -19.63 -13.70 20.48
N ILE A 414 -18.83 -12.65 20.44
CA ILE A 414 -18.10 -12.29 19.22
C ILE A 414 -16.68 -12.85 19.34
N ALA A 415 -16.19 -13.50 18.29
CA ALA A 415 -14.80 -13.90 18.19
C ALA A 415 -14.15 -13.15 17.03
N LEU A 416 -13.08 -12.41 17.32
CA LEU A 416 -12.30 -11.68 16.33
C LEU A 416 -10.98 -12.41 16.12
N SER A 417 -10.71 -12.87 14.90
CA SER A 417 -9.45 -13.48 14.52
C SER A 417 -8.57 -12.46 13.80
N PHE A 418 -7.31 -12.37 14.21
CA PHE A 418 -6.35 -11.36 13.77
C PHE A 418 -5.21 -12.00 12.99
N SER A 419 -4.62 -11.20 12.09
CA SER A 419 -3.50 -11.65 11.28
C SER A 419 -2.25 -11.97 12.10
N VAL A 420 -1.38 -12.82 11.57
CA VAL A 420 -0.03 -13.07 12.14
C VAL A 420 0.80 -11.79 12.22
N TYR A 421 0.51 -10.82 11.35
CA TYR A 421 1.19 -9.52 11.31
C TYR A 421 0.70 -8.50 12.36
N ARG A 422 -0.16 -8.90 13.30
CA ARG A 422 -0.65 -8.03 14.39
C ARG A 422 0.47 -7.41 15.23
N GLY A 423 1.61 -8.10 15.37
CA GLY A 423 2.79 -7.56 16.06
C GLY A 423 3.43 -6.36 15.36
N SER A 424 3.20 -6.19 14.06
CA SER A 424 3.68 -5.05 13.27
C SER A 424 2.73 -3.85 13.32
N SER A 425 1.60 -3.95 14.04
CA SER A 425 0.68 -2.84 14.20
C SER A 425 1.31 -1.73 15.06
N PRO A 426 1.34 -0.47 14.59
CA PRO A 426 1.71 0.69 15.40
C PRO A 426 0.67 1.02 16.49
N ALA A 427 -0.49 0.36 16.49
CA ALA A 427 -1.56 0.52 17.46
C ALA A 427 -1.90 -0.83 18.14
N PRO A 428 -0.97 -1.40 18.94
CA PRO A 428 -1.12 -2.75 19.47
C PRO A 428 -2.15 -2.86 20.61
N ASP A 429 -2.50 -1.75 21.26
CA ASP A 429 -3.48 -1.69 22.36
C ASP A 429 -4.81 -1.09 21.88
N ILE A 430 -5.86 -1.91 21.93
CA ILE A 430 -7.15 -1.65 21.29
C ILE A 430 -8.29 -1.93 22.27
N ALA A 431 -9.19 -0.96 22.42
CA ALA A 431 -10.48 -1.15 23.05
C ALA A 431 -11.50 -1.71 22.04
N VAL A 432 -12.25 -2.73 22.47
CA VAL A 432 -13.35 -3.35 21.72
C VAL A 432 -14.67 -2.96 22.37
N LEU A 433 -15.56 -2.34 21.60
CA LEU A 433 -16.86 -1.90 22.06
C LEU A 433 -17.99 -2.56 21.26
N ALA A 434 -19.08 -2.91 21.93
CA ALA A 434 -20.33 -3.37 21.35
C ALA A 434 -21.43 -2.34 21.64
N ASN A 435 -21.95 -1.67 20.62
CA ASN A 435 -22.96 -0.60 20.74
C ASN A 435 -22.57 0.48 21.79
N GLY A 436 -21.28 0.85 21.82
CA GLY A 436 -20.72 1.82 22.76
C GLY A 436 -20.37 1.27 24.16
N HIS A 437 -20.75 0.03 24.48
CA HIS A 437 -20.32 -0.65 25.70
C HIS A 437 -18.92 -1.24 25.51
N LEU A 438 -17.99 -0.98 26.43
CA LEU A 438 -16.68 -1.66 26.41
C LEU A 438 -16.86 -3.12 26.79
N VAL A 439 -16.50 -4.03 25.89
CA VAL A 439 -16.59 -5.49 26.10
C VAL A 439 -15.22 -6.12 26.37
N GLY A 440 -14.14 -5.42 26.02
CA GLY A 440 -12.78 -5.83 26.37
C GLY A 440 -11.72 -4.93 25.76
N SER A 441 -10.46 -5.27 26.03
CA SER A 441 -9.29 -4.65 25.42
C SER A 441 -8.31 -5.74 25.00
N ILE A 442 -7.55 -5.46 23.93
CA ILE A 442 -6.53 -6.34 23.39
C ILE A 442 -5.21 -5.59 23.42
N ASP A 443 -4.15 -6.19 23.95
CA ASP A 443 -2.78 -5.70 23.77
C ASP A 443 -1.96 -6.78 23.08
N PHE A 444 -1.73 -6.62 21.78
CA PHE A 444 -1.01 -7.60 20.96
C PHE A 444 0.41 -7.87 21.45
N ARG A 445 1.01 -6.98 22.26
CA ARG A 445 2.35 -7.17 22.84
C ARG A 445 2.36 -8.17 23.99
N ARG A 446 1.23 -8.29 24.70
CA ARG A 446 1.12 -9.15 25.90
C ARG A 446 0.68 -10.57 25.58
N THR A 447 -0.02 -10.75 24.46
CA THR A 447 -0.57 -12.03 24.03
C THR A 447 -0.19 -12.31 22.57
N PRO A 448 1.12 -12.36 22.24
CA PRO A 448 1.59 -12.54 20.88
C PRO A 448 1.17 -13.89 20.28
N GLU A 449 0.97 -14.93 21.10
CA GLU A 449 0.50 -16.26 20.70
C GLU A 449 -1.01 -16.33 20.39
N VAL A 450 -1.82 -15.41 20.95
CA VAL A 450 -3.28 -15.43 20.78
C VAL A 450 -3.65 -14.77 19.46
N SER A 451 -4.22 -15.56 18.55
CA SER A 451 -4.73 -15.10 17.25
C SER A 451 -6.21 -14.72 17.27
N THR A 452 -6.98 -15.26 18.22
CA THR A 452 -8.44 -15.05 18.31
C THR A 452 -8.86 -14.61 19.71
N TYR A 453 -9.64 -13.54 19.79
CA TYR A 453 -10.13 -12.96 21.04
C TYR A 453 -11.64 -13.00 21.07
N VAL A 454 -12.19 -13.45 22.20
CA VAL A 454 -13.64 -13.67 22.37
C VAL A 454 -14.18 -12.66 23.38
N PHE A 455 -15.26 -11.98 23.01
CA PHE A 455 -15.91 -10.98 23.86
C PHE A 455 -17.39 -11.31 24.07
N PRO A 456 -17.90 -11.22 25.31
CA PRO A 456 -19.32 -11.40 25.58
C PRO A 456 -20.10 -10.15 25.18
N VAL A 457 -21.22 -10.36 24.49
CA VAL A 457 -22.20 -9.31 24.15
C VAL A 457 -23.54 -9.73 24.73
N THR A 458 -23.97 -9.04 25.79
CA THR A 458 -25.25 -9.37 26.43
C THR A 458 -26.42 -8.73 25.68
N LYS A 459 -27.60 -9.31 25.77
CA LYS A 459 -28.84 -8.79 25.16
C LYS A 459 -29.15 -7.34 25.55
N ARG A 460 -28.69 -6.88 26.72
CA ARG A 460 -28.86 -5.50 27.22
C ARG A 460 -28.04 -4.47 26.42
N MET A 461 -26.97 -4.91 25.77
CA MET A 461 -26.13 -4.07 24.91
C MET A 461 -26.73 -3.92 23.50
N LEU A 462 -27.66 -4.78 23.10
CA LEU A 462 -28.29 -4.74 21.78
C LEU A 462 -29.42 -3.71 21.74
N PHE A 463 -29.28 -2.67 20.93
CA PHE A 463 -30.30 -1.61 20.80
C PHE A 463 -31.37 -1.90 19.73
N SER A 464 -31.10 -2.82 18.81
CA SER A 464 -32.05 -3.35 17.83
C SER A 464 -31.60 -4.75 17.35
N ASP A 465 -32.03 -5.13 16.17
CA ASP A 465 -31.62 -6.23 15.27
C ASP A 465 -30.23 -6.04 14.63
N TRP A 466 -29.37 -5.22 15.22
CA TRP A 466 -27.98 -5.03 14.80
C TRP A 466 -27.02 -4.90 15.97
N LEU A 467 -25.76 -5.23 15.70
CA LEU A 467 -24.62 -5.09 16.59
C LEU A 467 -23.55 -4.25 15.88
N GLU A 468 -23.26 -3.07 16.41
CA GLU A 468 -22.12 -2.26 15.97
C GLU A 468 -20.91 -2.56 16.86
N ILE A 469 -19.86 -3.10 16.25
CA ILE A 469 -18.57 -3.39 16.90
C ILE A 469 -17.62 -2.24 16.56
N SER A 470 -17.11 -1.55 17.56
CA SER A 470 -16.13 -0.47 17.39
C SER A 470 -14.77 -0.90 17.96
N LEU A 471 -13.73 -0.66 17.18
CA LEU A 471 -12.35 -0.97 17.51
C LEU A 471 -11.57 0.34 17.55
N ARG A 472 -11.00 0.64 18.72
CA ARG A 472 -10.36 1.93 18.98
C ARG A 472 -8.99 1.71 19.58
N PRO A 473 -7.92 2.14 18.91
CA PRO A 473 -6.61 2.23 19.53
C PRO A 473 -6.66 3.13 20.78
N ASN A 474 -6.10 2.66 21.89
CA ASN A 474 -5.96 3.49 23.10
C ASN A 474 -4.93 4.61 22.87
N GLU A 475 -3.86 4.29 22.16
CA GLU A 475 -2.90 5.25 21.61
C GLU A 475 -3.01 5.23 20.08
N TYR A 476 -3.36 6.37 19.49
CA TYR A 476 -3.42 6.53 18.04
C TYR A 476 -2.41 7.57 17.61
N VAL A 477 -1.48 7.18 16.73
CA VAL A 477 -0.50 8.09 16.14
C VAL A 477 -1.26 9.07 15.23
N PRO A 478 -1.23 10.39 15.51
CA PRO A 478 -1.94 11.36 14.69
C PRO A 478 -1.50 11.30 13.22
N GLU A 479 -2.46 11.51 12.32
CA GLU A 479 -2.30 11.46 10.85
C GLU A 479 -1.14 12.30 10.31
N ARG A 480 -0.69 13.32 11.07
CA ARG A 480 0.44 14.21 10.73
C ARG A 480 1.83 13.55 10.90
N LEU A 481 1.98 12.64 11.86
CA LEU A 481 3.21 11.84 12.08
C LEU A 481 3.22 10.60 11.19
N ALA A 482 2.04 10.05 10.86
CA ALA A 482 1.88 8.91 9.96
C ALA A 482 1.90 9.30 8.45
N ARG A 483 2.36 10.50 8.10
CA ARG A 483 2.52 10.96 6.71
C ARG A 483 3.67 10.26 5.99
N GLU A 484 4.67 9.82 6.74
CA GLU A 484 5.92 9.30 6.17
C GLU A 484 5.83 7.83 5.72
N ASN A 485 4.79 7.09 6.14
CA ASN A 485 4.63 5.68 5.74
C ASN A 485 3.17 5.20 5.93
N TYR A 486 2.51 4.76 4.85
CA TYR A 486 1.15 4.17 4.92
C TYR A 486 1.07 3.00 5.91
N ALA A 487 2.13 2.21 6.06
CA ALA A 487 2.19 1.13 7.03
C ALA A 487 2.02 1.62 8.48
N LEU A 488 2.46 2.85 8.79
CA LEU A 488 2.28 3.47 10.11
C LEU A 488 0.84 3.95 10.36
N ARG A 489 0.00 4.04 9.32
CA ARG A 489 -1.44 4.32 9.46
C ARG A 489 -2.23 3.05 9.78
N ARG A 490 -1.69 1.87 9.50
CA ARG A 490 -2.38 0.60 9.77
C ARG A 490 -2.57 0.43 11.27
N GLY A 491 -3.73 -0.02 11.68
CA GLY A 491 -4.11 -0.27 13.05
C GLY A 491 -4.36 -1.76 13.24
N VAL A 492 -5.62 -2.16 13.21
CA VAL A 492 -6.05 -3.49 13.65
C VAL A 492 -6.20 -4.44 12.44
N PRO A 493 -5.40 -5.52 12.33
CA PRO A 493 -5.49 -6.46 11.20
C PRO A 493 -6.45 -7.63 11.48
N ILE A 494 -7.71 -7.49 11.11
CA ILE A 494 -8.71 -8.55 11.35
C ILE A 494 -8.87 -9.41 10.11
N GLN A 495 -8.93 -10.72 10.32
CA GLN A 495 -9.17 -11.71 9.29
C GLN A 495 -10.62 -12.15 9.27
N ARG A 496 -11.20 -12.40 10.45
CA ARG A 496 -12.52 -12.99 10.59
C ARG A 496 -13.27 -12.42 11.78
N LEU A 497 -14.58 -12.41 11.66
CA LEU A 497 -15.50 -12.18 12.76
C LEU A 497 -16.48 -13.37 12.81
N GLN A 498 -16.56 -14.03 13.96
CA GLN A 498 -17.59 -15.02 14.25
C GLN A 498 -18.57 -14.46 15.27
N LEU A 499 -19.86 -14.75 15.08
CA LEU A 499 -20.95 -14.39 15.97
C LEU A 499 -21.65 -15.67 16.43
N VAL A 500 -21.48 -16.02 17.71
CA VAL A 500 -21.99 -17.25 18.31
C VAL A 500 -23.12 -16.90 19.27
N ARG A 501 -24.29 -17.51 19.08
CA ARG A 501 -25.42 -17.37 20.00
C ARG A 501 -25.23 -18.28 21.20
N MET A 502 -25.38 -17.74 22.41
CA MET A 502 -25.22 -18.51 23.65
C MET A 502 -26.41 -19.41 23.95
N ASP A 503 -27.54 -19.15 23.31
CA ASP A 503 -28.81 -19.85 23.50
C ASP A 503 -29.12 -20.83 22.35
N ASP A 504 -28.12 -21.10 21.49
CA ASP A 504 -28.22 -22.01 20.37
C ASP A 504 -27.33 -23.24 20.65
N PRO A 505 -27.92 -24.40 20.97
CA PRO A 505 -27.15 -25.60 21.29
C PRO A 505 -26.44 -26.20 20.06
N LEU A 506 -26.82 -25.77 18.85
CA LEU A 506 -26.18 -26.16 17.59
C LEU A 506 -25.19 -25.11 17.09
N ALA A 507 -24.90 -24.08 17.90
CA ALA A 507 -23.96 -23.05 17.50
C ALA A 507 -22.61 -23.68 17.17
N THR A 508 -22.09 -23.36 15.99
CA THR A 508 -20.75 -23.76 15.58
C THR A 508 -19.76 -23.37 16.68
N PRO A 509 -18.92 -24.30 17.17
CA PRO A 509 -17.85 -23.97 18.10
C PRO A 509 -17.07 -22.77 17.57
N ILE A 510 -16.55 -21.92 18.46
CA ILE A 510 -15.59 -20.90 18.04
C ILE A 510 -14.40 -21.68 17.50
N ASP A 511 -14.27 -21.73 16.18
CA ASP A 511 -13.15 -22.39 15.51
C ASP A 511 -11.89 -21.62 15.91
N LEU A 512 -11.22 -22.10 16.96
CA LEU A 512 -9.90 -21.64 17.37
C LEU A 512 -8.83 -21.98 16.30
N PHE A 513 -9.19 -22.82 15.33
CA PHE A 513 -8.39 -23.13 14.16
C PHE A 513 -8.84 -22.33 12.95
N VAL A 514 -8.05 -21.32 12.59
CA VAL A 514 -8.21 -20.61 11.33
C VAL A 514 -7.60 -21.46 10.22
N ALA A 515 -8.41 -22.31 9.57
CA ALA A 515 -7.95 -22.99 8.36
C ALA A 515 -7.45 -21.96 7.33
N SER A 516 -6.22 -22.12 6.83
CA SER A 516 -5.67 -21.22 5.80
C SER A 516 -6.51 -21.34 4.52
N PRO A 517 -6.55 -20.33 3.62
CA PRO A 517 -7.27 -20.46 2.33
C PRO A 517 -6.80 -21.66 1.51
N LEU A 518 -5.57 -22.08 1.73
CA LEU A 518 -4.96 -23.26 1.16
C LEU A 518 -5.55 -24.54 1.75
N GLN A 519 -5.69 -24.61 3.07
CA GLN A 519 -6.36 -25.72 3.76
C GLN A 519 -7.81 -25.88 3.27
N GLU A 520 -8.54 -24.77 3.13
CA GLU A 520 -9.92 -24.80 2.62
C GLU A 520 -10.00 -25.36 1.17
N LYS A 521 -9.03 -25.03 0.31
CA LYS A 521 -8.98 -25.57 -1.07
C LYS A 521 -8.66 -27.07 -1.10
N VAL A 522 -7.78 -27.52 -0.20
CA VAL A 522 -7.44 -28.95 -0.03
C VAL A 522 -8.64 -29.73 0.49
N GLU A 523 -9.32 -29.23 1.53
CA GLU A 523 -10.50 -29.86 2.13
C GLU A 523 -11.68 -29.93 1.15
N LYS A 524 -11.84 -28.91 0.29
CA LYS A 524 -12.83 -28.90 -0.79
C LYS A 524 -12.44 -29.75 -2.01
N GLY A 525 -11.28 -30.40 -2.00
CA GLY A 525 -10.82 -31.25 -3.09
C GLY A 525 -10.54 -30.51 -4.40
N ILE A 526 -10.18 -29.22 -4.33
CA ILE A 526 -9.94 -28.38 -5.52
C ILE A 526 -8.57 -28.71 -6.12
N GLU A 527 -8.53 -28.98 -7.42
CA GLU A 527 -7.26 -29.16 -8.15
C GLU A 527 -6.60 -27.81 -8.50
N PRO A 528 -5.25 -27.72 -8.51
CA PRO A 528 -4.28 -28.80 -8.26
C PRO A 528 -3.96 -29.02 -6.77
N TYR A 529 -4.63 -28.32 -5.86
CA TYR A 529 -4.26 -28.27 -4.44
C TYR A 529 -4.43 -29.63 -3.74
N LYS A 530 -5.50 -30.37 -4.05
CA LYS A 530 -5.69 -31.73 -3.53
C LYS A 530 -4.52 -32.65 -3.92
N SER A 531 -4.22 -32.73 -5.22
CA SER A 531 -3.13 -33.57 -5.73
C SER A 531 -1.75 -33.15 -5.19
N ARG A 532 -1.49 -31.84 -5.05
CA ARG A 532 -0.27 -31.33 -4.41
C ARG A 532 -0.16 -31.77 -2.95
N PHE A 533 -1.25 -31.63 -2.20
CA PHE A 533 -1.27 -32.02 -0.80
C PHE A 533 -1.07 -33.52 -0.61
N GLU A 534 -1.61 -34.35 -1.50
CA GLU A 534 -1.33 -35.79 -1.52
C GLU A 534 0.15 -36.11 -1.71
N ARG A 535 0.83 -35.43 -2.64
CA ARG A 535 2.29 -35.57 -2.84
C ARG A 535 3.08 -35.11 -1.62
N ILE A 536 2.70 -33.97 -1.03
CA ILE A 536 3.32 -33.47 0.21
C ILE A 536 3.14 -34.47 1.35
N ARG A 537 1.97 -35.10 1.51
CA ARG A 537 1.77 -36.16 2.51
C ARG A 537 2.67 -37.37 2.28
N ALA A 538 2.88 -37.76 1.03
CA ALA A 538 3.83 -38.81 0.68
C ALA A 538 5.27 -38.40 1.05
N THR A 539 5.67 -37.16 0.76
CA THR A 539 6.98 -36.60 1.15
C THR A 539 7.15 -36.58 2.68
N ILE A 540 6.14 -36.15 3.43
CA ILE A 540 6.13 -36.15 4.90
C ILE A 540 6.33 -37.57 5.45
N ALA A 541 5.62 -38.54 4.88
CA ALA A 541 5.70 -39.94 5.31
C ALA A 541 7.09 -40.55 5.05
N ALA A 542 7.72 -40.17 3.93
CA ALA A 542 9.04 -40.67 3.52
C ALA A 542 10.23 -39.83 4.02
N SER A 543 9.98 -38.74 4.76
CA SER A 543 11.04 -37.81 5.16
C SER A 543 12.08 -38.48 6.08
N PRO A 544 13.38 -38.42 5.75
CA PRO A 544 14.45 -38.91 6.63
C PRO A 544 14.64 -38.03 7.87
N SER A 545 14.11 -36.80 7.87
CA SER A 545 14.25 -35.82 8.94
C SER A 545 13.16 -35.92 10.01
N ARG A 546 12.16 -36.78 9.83
CA ARG A 546 10.96 -36.90 10.68
C ARG A 546 11.25 -37.15 12.17
N ASN A 547 12.33 -37.87 12.47
CA ASN A 547 12.71 -38.26 13.84
C ASN A 547 13.87 -37.43 14.41
N SER A 548 14.18 -36.27 13.83
CA SER A 548 15.26 -35.42 14.34
C SER A 548 14.95 -34.89 15.74
N ASN A 549 15.89 -35.04 16.65
CA ASN A 549 15.84 -34.46 18.01
C ASN A 549 15.95 -32.92 18.02
N LEU A 550 16.22 -32.29 16.87
CA LEU A 550 16.27 -30.84 16.71
C LEU A 550 14.91 -30.23 16.36
N LEU A 551 13.90 -31.05 16.08
CA LEU A 551 12.52 -30.60 15.89
C LEU A 551 11.87 -30.29 17.25
N PRO A 552 10.98 -29.29 17.31
CA PRO A 552 10.10 -29.10 18.46
C PRO A 552 9.31 -30.38 18.77
N PRO A 553 9.10 -30.72 20.06
CA PRO A 553 8.32 -31.90 20.44
C PRO A 553 6.89 -31.92 19.89
N ASP A 554 6.33 -30.74 19.58
CA ASP A 554 4.98 -30.52 19.04
C ASP A 554 4.98 -30.14 17.55
N PHE A 555 6.04 -30.44 16.79
CA PHE A 555 6.12 -30.08 15.38
C PHE A 555 5.09 -30.81 14.51
N ASP A 556 4.16 -30.07 13.93
CA ASP A 556 3.18 -30.59 12.96
C ASP A 556 3.61 -30.22 11.52
N PRO A 557 4.10 -31.19 10.72
CA PRO A 557 4.55 -30.93 9.35
C PRO A 557 3.41 -30.51 8.42
N VAL A 558 2.18 -30.98 8.66
CA VAL A 558 1.02 -30.67 7.83
C VAL A 558 0.62 -29.22 8.06
N LEU A 559 0.47 -28.84 9.33
CA LEU A 559 0.16 -27.46 9.71
C LEU A 559 1.25 -26.50 9.24
N TYR A 560 2.51 -26.88 9.39
CA TYR A 560 3.65 -26.08 8.94
C TYR A 560 3.60 -25.78 7.43
N VAL A 561 3.31 -26.77 6.58
CA VAL A 561 3.17 -26.52 5.13
C VAL A 561 1.92 -25.69 4.82
N LEU A 562 0.79 -25.96 5.47
CA LEU A 562 -0.46 -25.24 5.23
C LEU A 562 -0.41 -23.76 5.64
N ASN A 563 0.46 -23.40 6.59
CA ASN A 563 0.72 -22.04 7.03
C ASN A 563 1.77 -21.31 6.20
N ASN A 564 2.50 -22.02 5.32
CA ASN A 564 3.58 -21.47 4.51
C ASN A 564 3.32 -21.77 3.01
N PRO A 565 2.51 -20.96 2.30
CA PRO A 565 2.09 -21.24 0.92
C PRO A 565 3.23 -21.51 -0.06
N GLY A 566 4.36 -20.81 0.09
CA GLY A 566 5.54 -21.04 -0.74
C GLY A 566 6.15 -22.44 -0.59
N LEU A 567 6.05 -23.06 0.59
CA LEU A 567 6.48 -24.45 0.80
C LEU A 567 5.51 -25.45 0.17
N PHE A 568 4.22 -25.15 0.24
CA PHE A 568 3.20 -25.96 -0.42
C PHE A 568 3.35 -25.91 -1.94
N ASP A 569 3.59 -24.73 -2.52
CA ASP A 569 3.76 -24.57 -3.96
C ASP A 569 5.04 -25.24 -4.48
N ALA A 570 6.08 -25.29 -3.66
CA ALA A 570 7.35 -25.96 -3.98
C ALA A 570 7.38 -27.44 -3.57
N GLU A 571 6.29 -27.98 -2.98
CA GLU A 571 6.15 -29.39 -2.54
C GLU A 571 7.32 -29.89 -1.67
N VAL A 572 7.87 -29.00 -0.84
CA VAL A 572 9.10 -29.24 -0.06
C VAL A 572 8.83 -30.12 1.15
N ASP A 573 9.81 -30.95 1.53
CA ASP A 573 9.81 -31.67 2.80
C ASP A 573 9.82 -30.68 3.99
N PRO A 574 8.73 -30.62 4.79
CA PRO A 574 8.64 -29.66 5.89
C PRO A 574 9.61 -29.91 7.03
N TYR A 575 9.97 -31.17 7.31
CA TYR A 575 10.92 -31.48 8.37
C TYR A 575 12.31 -30.99 7.99
N PHE A 576 12.75 -31.33 6.78
CA PHE A 576 14.03 -30.88 6.25
C PHE A 576 14.08 -29.36 6.17
N HIS A 577 13.04 -28.72 5.63
CA HIS A 577 12.97 -27.27 5.51
C HIS A 577 13.03 -26.58 6.87
N TYR A 578 12.30 -27.07 7.87
CA TYR A 578 12.32 -26.44 9.20
C TYR A 578 13.71 -26.49 9.83
N LEU A 579 14.42 -27.62 9.69
CA LEU A 579 15.75 -27.81 10.24
C LEU A 579 16.83 -26.97 9.54
N THR A 580 16.71 -26.75 8.23
CA THR A 580 17.72 -26.04 7.42
C THR A 580 17.48 -24.54 7.30
N HIS A 581 16.20 -24.12 7.24
CA HIS A 581 15.81 -22.74 6.97
C HIS A 581 14.77 -22.22 7.97
N GLY A 582 13.70 -22.98 8.22
CA GLY A 582 12.54 -22.51 8.96
C GLY A 582 12.85 -22.03 10.38
N ARG A 583 13.74 -22.73 11.10
CA ARG A 583 14.16 -22.37 12.45
C ARG A 583 14.97 -21.08 12.50
N SER A 584 15.90 -20.87 11.57
CA SER A 584 16.72 -19.64 11.51
C SER A 584 15.92 -18.44 11.02
N GLU A 585 14.91 -18.69 10.18
CA GLU A 585 13.95 -17.69 9.71
C GLU A 585 12.87 -17.34 10.77
N GLY A 586 12.84 -18.03 11.91
CA GLY A 586 11.84 -17.80 12.96
C GLY A 586 10.42 -18.17 12.55
N ARG A 587 10.25 -19.09 11.60
CA ARG A 587 8.92 -19.53 11.15
C ARG A 587 8.22 -20.31 12.26
N LEU A 588 6.96 -19.94 12.52
CA LEU A 588 6.11 -20.68 13.43
C LEU A 588 5.83 -22.08 12.88
N TRP A 589 5.92 -23.08 13.75
CA TRP A 589 5.60 -24.48 13.45
C TRP A 589 4.22 -24.91 13.98
N ARG A 590 3.46 -23.96 14.53
CA ARG A 590 2.09 -24.08 15.02
C ARG A 590 1.30 -22.79 14.79
#